data_AF-A0A3N5ME66-F1
#
_entry.id   AF-A0A3N5ME66-F1
#
_cell.length_a   1.000
_cell.length_b   1.000
_cell.length_c   1.000
_cell.angle_alpha   90.00
_cell.angle_beta   90.00
_cell.angle_gamma   90.00
#
_symmetry.space_group_name_H-M   'P 1'
#
loop_
_entity.id
_entity.type
_entity.pdbx_description
1 polymer ?
#
loop_
_entity_poly.entity_id
_entity_poly.type
_entity_poly.pdbx_seq_one_letter_code
_entity_poly.pdbx_strand_id
1 'polypeptide(L)'
;DMIVMGARGIKGIKTLFVGSVTRVVAIRSAKPVLIARAPIGERKCGMKILFATDGSDYSLSTARFLSSLPFADDTELSLLNVIWPKFSDIPERFSLEVNEKMKEIVADARRLEFAQSEKIIEKTREYLTKQFKHIAVLSRVGDPSAEILKTAESLDADLIAVGCRGLKGVKGMMGSVSKNILNHAKCSVLIGKTGAPFSG
;
A
#
# COMPACT_ATOMS: atom_id res chain seq x y z
N ASP A 1 -19.74 1.25 3.74
CA ASP A 1 -19.52 0.14 4.70
C ASP A 1 -18.11 -0.44 4.63
N MET A 2 -17.59 -0.92 5.76
CA MET A 2 -16.32 -1.64 5.86
C MET A 2 -16.41 -2.72 6.96
N ILE A 3 -15.58 -3.76 6.88
CA ILE A 3 -15.41 -4.73 7.97
C ILE A 3 -14.22 -4.29 8.83
N VAL A 4 -14.44 -4.12 10.14
CA VAL A 4 -13.36 -3.84 11.10
C VAL A 4 -13.10 -5.10 11.93
N MET A 5 -11.83 -5.49 12.00
CA MET A 5 -11.40 -6.65 12.78
C MET A 5 -10.19 -6.30 13.63
N GLY A 6 -10.15 -6.80 14.86
CA GLY A 6 -8.93 -6.80 15.63
C GLY A 6 -7.88 -7.74 15.03
N ALA A 7 -6.60 -7.41 15.18
CA ALA A 7 -5.53 -8.32 14.83
C ALA A 7 -5.38 -9.50 15.83
N ARG A 8 -6.02 -9.44 17.02
CA ARG A 8 -5.84 -10.38 18.14
C ARG A 8 -6.98 -11.40 18.28
N GLY A 9 -6.61 -12.65 18.63
CA GLY A 9 -7.47 -13.63 19.29
C GLY A 9 -7.21 -13.68 20.81
N ILE A 10 -8.14 -14.26 21.56
CA ILE A 10 -8.18 -14.30 23.04
C ILE A 10 -6.90 -14.94 23.64
N LYS A 11 -6.28 -14.25 24.61
CA LYS A 11 -5.14 -14.61 25.51
C LYS A 11 -3.70 -14.64 24.94
N GLY A 12 -2.88 -13.68 25.40
CA GLY A 12 -1.58 -13.99 26.02
C GLY A 12 -0.27 -13.86 25.24
N ILE A 13 -0.27 -13.75 23.90
CA ILE A 13 0.99 -13.75 23.12
C ILE A 13 1.27 -12.35 22.54
N LYS A 14 2.40 -11.74 22.94
CA LYS A 14 2.90 -10.42 22.51
C LYS A 14 3.43 -10.39 21.07
N THR A 15 2.89 -11.16 20.13
CA THR A 15 3.46 -11.27 18.77
C THR A 15 2.54 -10.76 17.67
N LEU A 16 3.16 -10.35 16.56
CA LEU A 16 2.62 -9.69 15.36
C LEU A 16 1.62 -10.52 14.52
N PHE A 17 1.06 -11.61 15.05
CA PHE A 17 0.29 -12.57 14.26
C PHE A 17 -1.13 -12.10 13.94
N VAL A 18 -1.51 -12.18 12.66
CA VAL A 18 -2.91 -11.99 12.23
C VAL A 18 -3.67 -13.30 12.42
N GLY A 19 -4.77 -13.27 13.17
CA GLY A 19 -5.61 -14.44 13.40
C GLY A 19 -6.12 -15.08 12.09
N SER A 20 -6.36 -16.40 12.13
CA SER A 20 -6.80 -17.18 10.96
C SER A 20 -8.11 -16.65 10.36
N VAL A 21 -9.06 -16.24 11.20
CA VAL A 21 -10.33 -15.64 10.75
C VAL A 21 -10.10 -14.31 10.04
N THR A 22 -9.30 -13.41 10.63
CA THR A 22 -8.95 -12.11 10.04
C THR A 22 -8.32 -12.28 8.66
N ARG A 23 -7.44 -13.27 8.51
CA ARG A 23 -6.82 -13.59 7.22
C ARG A 23 -7.84 -14.06 6.18
N VAL A 24 -8.75 -14.96 6.55
CA VAL A 24 -9.79 -15.46 5.63
C VAL A 24 -10.72 -14.32 5.19
N VAL A 25 -11.11 -13.44 6.12
CA VAL A 25 -11.98 -12.30 5.82
C VAL A 25 -11.27 -11.29 4.91
N ALA A 26 -10.02 -10.91 5.20
CA ALA A 26 -9.25 -10.01 4.35
C ALA A 26 -9.12 -10.53 2.91
N ILE A 27 -8.94 -11.85 2.76
CA ILE A 27 -8.85 -12.50 1.45
C ILE A 27 -10.21 -12.49 0.72
N ARG A 28 -11.27 -13.00 1.37
CA ARG A 28 -12.54 -13.33 0.69
C ARG A 28 -13.56 -12.19 0.67
N SER A 29 -13.43 -11.19 1.53
CA SER A 29 -14.39 -10.08 1.59
C SER A 29 -14.44 -9.30 0.28
N ALA A 30 -15.66 -8.97 -0.16
CA ALA A 30 -15.92 -8.02 -1.23
C ALA A 30 -15.89 -6.56 -0.75
N LYS A 31 -16.06 -6.33 0.55
CA LYS A 31 -15.99 -5.00 1.20
C LYS A 31 -14.58 -4.70 1.70
N PRO A 32 -14.15 -3.43 1.78
CA PRO A 32 -12.89 -3.04 2.42
C PRO A 32 -12.80 -3.59 3.85
N VAL A 33 -11.60 -4.03 4.24
CA VAL A 33 -11.34 -4.63 5.55
C VAL A 33 -10.25 -3.84 6.26
N LEU A 34 -10.58 -3.29 7.44
CA LEU A 34 -9.63 -2.67 8.35
C LEU A 34 -9.23 -3.68 9.42
N ILE A 35 -7.95 -4.00 9.48
CA ILE A 35 -7.34 -4.78 10.53
C ILE A 35 -6.72 -3.81 11.53
N ALA A 36 -7.43 -3.62 12.65
CA ALA A 36 -7.02 -2.72 13.72
C ALA A 36 -5.95 -3.37 14.61
N ARG A 37 -4.81 -2.71 14.74
CA ARG A 37 -3.76 -3.03 15.72
C ARG A 37 -3.75 -1.97 16.81
N ALA A 38 -3.47 -2.39 18.05
CA ALA A 38 -3.30 -1.45 19.14
C ALA A 38 -2.08 -0.54 18.84
N PRO A 39 -2.19 0.78 19.04
CA PRO A 39 -1.06 1.67 18.85
C PRO A 39 0.11 1.25 19.77
N ILE A 40 1.32 1.40 19.25
CA ILE A 40 2.55 1.14 20.00
C ILE A 40 2.95 2.47 20.66
N GLY A 41 2.52 2.70 21.91
CA GLY A 41 2.86 3.90 22.69
C GLY A 41 1.77 4.97 22.78
N GLU A 42 2.06 6.04 23.51
CA GLU A 42 1.20 7.24 23.63
C GLU A 42 1.36 8.15 22.41
N ARG A 43 0.24 8.66 21.88
CA ARG A 43 0.25 9.54 20.70
C ARG A 43 0.56 10.98 21.08
N LYS A 44 1.53 11.58 20.40
CA LYS A 44 1.88 13.01 20.53
C LYS A 44 1.38 13.89 19.37
N CYS A 45 0.96 13.29 18.24
CA CYS A 45 0.57 13.99 17.02
C CYS A 45 -0.61 13.29 16.32
N GLY A 46 -1.12 13.94 15.26
CA GLY A 46 -2.16 13.41 14.38
C GLY A 46 -1.80 12.07 13.73
N MET A 47 -2.82 11.41 13.18
CA MET A 47 -2.67 10.06 12.61
C MET A 47 -1.80 10.09 11.35
N LYS A 48 -0.85 9.16 11.25
CA LYS A 48 0.02 9.02 10.07
C LYS A 48 -0.42 7.86 9.20
N ILE A 49 -0.77 8.14 7.95
CA ILE A 49 -1.27 7.15 7.01
C ILE A 49 -0.28 6.99 5.86
N LEU A 50 0.15 5.76 5.60
CA LEU A 50 0.84 5.39 4.37
C LEU A 50 -0.15 4.75 3.41
N PHE A 51 -0.42 5.39 2.28
CA PHE A 51 -1.22 4.80 1.21
C PHE A 51 -0.33 4.42 0.04
N ALA A 52 -0.24 3.12 -0.26
CA ALA A 52 0.54 2.63 -1.38
C ALA A 52 -0.37 2.29 -2.58
N THR A 53 -0.01 2.83 -3.75
CA THR A 53 -0.75 2.68 -5.00
C THR A 53 0.10 2.02 -6.08
N ASP A 54 -0.51 1.13 -6.87
CA ASP A 54 0.05 0.56 -8.10
C ASP A 54 -0.63 1.12 -9.36
N GLY A 55 -1.51 2.12 -9.19
CA GLY A 55 -2.33 2.72 -10.25
C GLY A 55 -3.46 1.83 -10.78
N SER A 56 -3.68 0.65 -10.20
CA SER A 56 -4.77 -0.23 -10.61
C SER A 56 -6.14 0.29 -10.15
N ASP A 57 -7.21 -0.23 -10.75
CA ASP A 57 -8.58 0.09 -10.29
C ASP A 57 -8.81 -0.25 -8.82
N TYR A 58 -8.09 -1.26 -8.29
CA TYR A 58 -8.14 -1.61 -6.88
C TYR A 58 -7.51 -0.52 -6.01
N SER A 59 -6.34 0.01 -6.38
CA SER A 59 -5.72 1.09 -5.61
C SER A 59 -6.53 2.39 -5.75
N LEU A 60 -7.01 2.74 -6.94
CA LEU A 60 -7.82 3.93 -7.15
C LEU A 60 -9.17 3.86 -6.40
N SER A 61 -9.85 2.71 -6.40
CA SER A 61 -11.06 2.52 -5.58
C SER A 61 -10.75 2.62 -4.10
N THR A 62 -9.57 2.17 -3.68
CA THR A 62 -9.12 2.30 -2.29
C THR A 62 -8.85 3.75 -1.93
N ALA A 63 -8.26 4.55 -2.84
CA ALA A 63 -8.03 5.97 -2.64
C ALA A 63 -9.36 6.73 -2.44
N ARG A 64 -10.37 6.43 -3.27
CA ARG A 64 -11.73 6.96 -3.12
C ARG A 64 -12.34 6.59 -1.77
N PHE A 65 -12.25 5.32 -1.39
CA PHE A 65 -12.78 4.84 -0.12
C PHE A 65 -12.07 5.49 1.08
N LEU A 66 -10.74 5.54 1.06
CA LEU A 66 -9.93 6.18 2.10
C LEU A 66 -10.32 7.66 2.26
N SER A 67 -10.56 8.37 1.15
CA SER A 67 -10.99 9.78 1.17
C SER A 67 -12.41 9.98 1.67
N SER A 68 -13.23 8.93 1.76
CA SER A 68 -14.59 9.02 2.32
C SER A 68 -14.63 8.78 3.83
N LEU A 69 -13.51 8.40 4.45
CA LEU A 69 -13.44 8.15 5.88
C LEU A 69 -13.26 9.46 6.66
N PRO A 70 -13.87 9.58 7.85
CA PRO A 70 -13.82 10.80 8.66
C PRO A 70 -12.49 10.89 9.42
N PHE A 71 -11.42 11.28 8.73
CA PHE A 71 -10.14 11.57 9.35
C PHE A 71 -10.12 12.97 9.97
N ALA A 72 -9.37 13.13 11.07
CA ALA A 72 -9.14 14.43 11.70
C ALA A 72 -8.28 15.33 10.79
N ASP A 73 -8.42 16.65 10.95
CA ASP A 73 -7.73 17.66 10.14
C ASP A 73 -6.20 17.58 10.20
N ASP A 74 -5.65 17.08 11.30
CA ASP A 74 -4.21 16.91 11.54
C ASP A 74 -3.67 15.56 11.03
N THR A 75 -4.47 14.79 10.28
CA THR A 75 -4.04 13.52 9.69
C THR A 75 -3.07 13.75 8.55
N GLU A 76 -1.89 13.14 8.64
CA GLU A 76 -0.85 13.21 7.62
C GLU A 76 -0.96 12.01 6.68
N LEU A 77 -1.02 12.27 5.37
CA LEU A 77 -1.02 11.21 4.36
C LEU A 77 0.31 11.19 3.60
N SER A 78 0.94 10.02 3.55
CA SER A 78 2.03 9.71 2.62
C SER A 78 1.52 8.83 1.49
N LEU A 79 1.55 9.34 0.26
CA LEU A 79 1.21 8.62 -0.97
C LEU A 79 2.49 8.00 -1.55
N LEU A 80 2.55 6.67 -1.61
CA LEU A 80 3.70 5.91 -2.07
C LEU A 80 3.41 5.16 -3.36
N ASN A 81 4.27 5.29 -4.36
CA ASN A 81 4.40 4.31 -5.45
C ASN A 81 5.76 3.60 -5.36
N VAL A 82 5.76 2.29 -5.59
CA VAL A 82 6.99 1.50 -5.68
C VAL A 82 7.19 1.06 -7.11
N ILE A 83 8.31 1.49 -7.69
CA ILE A 83 8.79 1.10 -9.00
C ILE A 83 9.52 -0.23 -8.83
N TRP A 84 9.03 -1.26 -9.51
CA TRP A 84 9.72 -2.55 -9.59
C TRP A 84 10.39 -2.65 -10.97
N PRO A 85 11.72 -2.46 -11.06
CA PRO A 85 12.41 -2.43 -12.34
C PRO A 85 12.32 -3.77 -13.04
N LYS A 86 12.05 -3.77 -14.34
CA LYS A 86 12.03 -5.02 -15.14
C LYS A 86 13.38 -5.75 -15.19
N PHE A 87 14.47 -5.04 -14.91
CA PHE A 87 15.82 -5.57 -14.85
C PHE A 87 16.31 -5.83 -13.40
N SER A 88 15.41 -5.82 -12.42
CA SER A 88 15.76 -6.01 -11.00
C SER A 88 16.42 -7.36 -10.69
N ASP A 89 16.21 -8.37 -11.54
CA ASP A 89 16.85 -9.68 -11.42
C ASP A 89 18.26 -9.75 -12.04
N ILE A 90 18.72 -8.68 -12.72
CA ILE A 90 20.07 -8.63 -13.31
C ILE A 90 21.02 -8.04 -12.25
N PRO A 91 21.98 -8.82 -11.71
CA PRO A 91 22.92 -8.29 -10.75
C PRO A 91 23.74 -7.14 -11.36
N GLU A 92 23.96 -6.09 -10.57
CA GLU A 92 24.60 -4.84 -11.01
C GLU A 92 25.99 -5.05 -11.65
N ARG A 93 26.73 -6.08 -11.19
CA ARG A 93 27.99 -6.51 -11.81
C ARG A 93 27.86 -6.92 -13.28
N PHE A 94 26.76 -7.57 -13.65
CA PHE A 94 26.50 -7.91 -15.04
C PHE A 94 26.10 -6.66 -15.83
N SER A 95 25.43 -5.68 -15.22
CA SER A 95 25.04 -4.42 -15.87
C SER A 95 26.25 -3.55 -16.27
N LEU A 96 27.37 -3.64 -15.53
CA LEU A 96 28.63 -2.95 -15.82
C LEU A 96 29.41 -3.62 -16.97
N GLU A 97 29.26 -4.94 -17.15
CA GLU A 97 29.88 -5.72 -18.22
C GLU A 97 29.09 -5.67 -19.53
N VAL A 98 27.86 -5.12 -19.53
CA VAL A 98 27.07 -5.05 -20.76
C VAL A 98 27.48 -3.86 -21.63
N ASN A 99 27.60 -4.14 -22.93
CA ASN A 99 27.77 -3.20 -24.04
C ASN A 99 27.00 -1.87 -23.82
N GLU A 100 27.58 -0.73 -24.20
CA GLU A 100 26.98 0.62 -24.12
C GLU A 100 25.52 0.67 -24.59
N LYS A 101 25.17 -0.09 -25.64
CA LYS A 101 23.79 -0.22 -26.13
C LYS A 101 22.79 -0.74 -25.08
N MET A 102 23.22 -1.62 -24.17
CA MET A 102 22.36 -2.09 -23.08
C MET A 102 22.21 -1.05 -21.97
N LYS A 103 23.27 -0.28 -21.69
CA LYS A 103 23.20 0.83 -20.71
C LYS A 103 22.14 1.85 -21.14
N GLU A 104 22.09 2.19 -22.42
CA GLU A 104 21.05 3.06 -22.99
C GLU A 104 19.64 2.48 -22.81
N ILE A 105 19.44 1.19 -23.16
CA ILE A 105 18.14 0.51 -22.99
C ILE A 105 17.68 0.52 -21.52
N VAL A 106 18.60 0.26 -20.58
CA VAL A 106 18.29 0.27 -19.14
C VAL A 106 17.96 1.69 -18.67
N ALA A 107 18.69 2.71 -19.14
CA ALA A 107 18.43 4.11 -18.81
C ALA A 107 17.05 4.56 -19.33
N ASP A 108 16.72 4.22 -20.57
CA ASP A 108 15.41 4.52 -21.17
C ASP A 108 14.27 3.81 -20.44
N ALA A 109 14.45 2.52 -20.11
CA ALA A 109 13.48 1.77 -19.34
C ALA A 109 13.23 2.41 -17.97
N ARG A 110 14.30 2.80 -17.25
CA ARG A 110 14.19 3.52 -15.98
C ARG A 110 13.41 4.83 -16.16
N ARG A 111 13.75 5.64 -17.16
CA ARG A 111 13.06 6.91 -17.44
C ARG A 111 11.56 6.69 -17.68
N LEU A 112 11.18 5.66 -18.44
CA LEU A 112 9.78 5.32 -18.69
C LEU A 112 9.07 4.84 -17.41
N GLU A 113 9.73 4.03 -16.59
CA GLU A 113 9.22 3.55 -15.31
C GLU A 113 8.97 4.71 -14.33
N PHE A 114 9.90 5.66 -14.23
CA PHE A 114 9.72 6.88 -13.42
C PHE A 114 8.57 7.75 -13.92
N ALA A 115 8.51 8.01 -15.24
CA ALA A 115 7.41 8.77 -15.82
C ALA A 115 6.04 8.09 -15.61
N GLN A 116 6.01 6.75 -15.61
CA GLN A 116 4.80 6.00 -15.28
C GLN A 116 4.42 6.14 -13.80
N SER A 117 5.39 6.06 -12.89
CA SER A 117 5.18 6.29 -11.46
C SER A 117 4.58 7.67 -11.19
N GLU A 118 5.11 8.72 -11.82
CA GLU A 118 4.57 10.09 -11.69
C GLU A 118 3.10 10.16 -12.13
N LYS A 119 2.76 9.57 -13.28
CA LYS A 119 1.36 9.51 -13.75
C LYS A 119 0.44 8.77 -12.78
N ILE A 120 0.91 7.66 -12.20
CA ILE A 120 0.16 6.88 -11.22
C ILE A 120 -0.10 7.71 -9.97
N ILE A 121 0.93 8.39 -9.47
CA ILE A 121 0.86 9.25 -8.28
C ILE A 121 -0.14 10.37 -8.52
N GLU A 122 -0.01 11.11 -9.63
CA GLU A 122 -0.85 12.28 -9.90
C GLU A 122 -2.32 11.88 -10.00
N LYS A 123 -2.63 10.86 -10.80
CA LYS A 123 -3.99 10.32 -10.93
C LYS A 123 -4.56 9.85 -9.58
N THR A 124 -3.71 9.26 -8.73
CA THR A 124 -4.14 8.80 -7.41
C THR A 124 -4.39 9.98 -6.45
N ARG A 125 -3.55 11.00 -6.51
CA ARG A 125 -3.60 12.20 -5.68
C ARG A 125 -4.90 12.97 -5.87
N GLU A 126 -5.42 13.05 -7.09
CA GLU A 126 -6.72 13.67 -7.42
C GLU A 126 -7.90 13.17 -6.55
N TYR A 127 -7.86 11.90 -6.13
CA TYR A 127 -8.90 11.34 -5.26
C TYR A 127 -8.72 11.75 -3.80
N LEU A 128 -7.46 11.88 -3.36
CA LEU A 128 -7.06 12.04 -1.97
C LEU A 128 -7.10 13.50 -1.50
N THR A 129 -6.86 14.45 -2.41
CA THR A 129 -6.92 15.89 -2.10
C THR A 129 -8.30 16.36 -1.63
N LYS A 130 -9.34 15.54 -1.83
CA LYS A 130 -10.69 15.81 -1.32
C LYS A 130 -10.79 15.77 0.20
N GLN A 131 -9.94 14.98 0.86
CA GLN A 131 -9.98 14.76 2.32
C GLN A 131 -8.70 15.22 3.01
N PHE A 132 -7.54 15.05 2.37
CA PHE A 132 -6.25 15.29 3.01
C PHE A 132 -5.63 16.60 2.51
N LYS A 133 -5.42 17.55 3.43
CA LYS A 133 -4.77 18.85 3.15
C LYS A 133 -3.27 18.68 2.89
N HIS A 134 -2.63 17.75 3.60
CA HIS A 134 -1.20 17.49 3.52
C HIS A 134 -0.95 16.07 3.00
N ILE A 135 -0.47 15.99 1.75
CA ILE A 135 -0.10 14.74 1.10
C ILE A 135 1.38 14.79 0.74
N ALA A 136 2.20 14.03 1.46
CA ALA A 136 3.59 13.78 1.10
C ALA A 136 3.64 12.74 -0.02
N VAL A 137 4.35 13.04 -1.10
CA VAL A 137 4.50 12.13 -2.24
C VAL A 137 5.84 11.41 -2.16
N LEU A 138 5.83 10.09 -2.26
CA LEU A 138 7.01 9.23 -2.16
C LEU A 138 7.08 8.28 -3.36
N SER A 139 8.27 8.15 -3.93
CA SER A 139 8.62 7.10 -4.89
C SER A 139 9.76 6.26 -4.32
N ARG A 140 9.66 4.94 -4.45
CA ARG A 140 10.72 3.98 -4.07
C ARG A 140 11.00 3.02 -5.21
N VAL A 141 12.20 2.46 -5.23
CA VAL A 141 12.60 1.44 -6.20
C VAL A 141 12.93 0.17 -5.44
N GLY A 142 12.30 -0.96 -5.78
CA GLY A 142 12.56 -2.24 -5.13
C GLY A 142 11.36 -3.19 -5.11
N ASP A 143 11.41 -4.20 -4.23
CA ASP A 143 10.25 -5.06 -3.98
C ASP A 143 9.12 -4.23 -3.34
N PRO A 144 7.90 -4.23 -3.91
CA PRO A 144 6.79 -3.42 -3.39
C PRO A 144 6.48 -3.69 -1.93
N SER A 145 6.49 -4.94 -1.49
CA SER A 145 6.11 -5.25 -0.11
C SER A 145 7.16 -4.78 0.88
N ALA A 146 8.44 -5.02 0.57
CA ALA A 146 9.56 -4.61 1.40
C ALA A 146 9.63 -3.09 1.53
N GLU A 147 9.53 -2.36 0.41
CA GLU A 147 9.59 -0.90 0.42
C GLU A 147 8.38 -0.28 1.12
N ILE A 148 7.18 -0.85 0.99
CA ILE A 148 6.00 -0.36 1.74
C ILE A 148 6.18 -0.57 3.24
N LEU A 149 6.60 -1.76 3.68
CA LEU A 149 6.81 -2.07 5.09
C LEU A 149 7.92 -1.20 5.71
N LYS A 150 9.05 -1.07 5.01
CA LYS A 150 10.18 -0.22 5.42
C LYS A 150 9.77 1.25 5.50
N THR A 151 9.01 1.74 4.52
CA THR A 151 8.53 3.13 4.52
C THR A 151 7.55 3.36 5.69
N ALA A 152 6.63 2.43 5.93
CA ALA A 152 5.69 2.52 7.04
C ALA A 152 6.41 2.58 8.39
N GLU A 153 7.45 1.78 8.58
CA GLU A 153 8.30 1.81 9.77
C GLU A 153 9.06 3.14 9.88
N SER A 154 9.66 3.63 8.80
CA SER A 154 10.41 4.90 8.82
C SER A 154 9.54 6.13 9.13
N LEU A 155 8.25 6.07 8.81
CA LEU A 155 7.29 7.16 9.04
C LEU A 155 6.59 7.03 10.40
N ASP A 156 6.80 5.93 11.14
CA ASP A 156 5.97 5.52 12.27
C ASP A 156 4.48 5.53 11.91
N ALA A 157 4.14 4.97 10.74
CA ALA A 157 2.77 5.00 10.22
C ALA A 157 1.80 4.24 11.14
N ASP A 158 0.64 4.84 11.43
CA ASP A 158 -0.45 4.23 12.20
C ASP A 158 -1.30 3.27 11.35
N LEU A 159 -1.34 3.54 10.05
CA LEU A 159 -2.16 2.81 9.08
C LEU A 159 -1.43 2.68 7.75
N ILE A 160 -1.35 1.44 7.25
CA ILE A 160 -1.03 1.17 5.85
C ILE A 160 -2.34 0.90 5.11
N ALA A 161 -2.61 1.68 4.07
CA ALA A 161 -3.73 1.44 3.15
C ALA A 161 -3.20 0.93 1.81
N VAL A 162 -3.76 -0.17 1.32
CA VAL A 162 -3.40 -0.78 0.03
C VAL A 162 -4.62 -1.37 -0.68
N GLY A 163 -4.58 -1.38 -2.02
CA GLY A 163 -5.53 -2.14 -2.81
C GLY A 163 -5.29 -3.66 -2.70
N CYS A 164 -6.32 -4.44 -3.00
CA CYS A 164 -6.28 -5.91 -3.03
C CYS A 164 -6.39 -6.44 -4.46
N ARG A 165 -5.34 -6.30 -5.26
CA ARG A 165 -5.30 -6.85 -6.63
C ARG A 165 -4.84 -8.31 -6.61
N GLY A 166 -5.64 -9.24 -7.15
CA GLY A 166 -5.25 -10.64 -7.30
C GLY A 166 -4.11 -10.85 -8.32
N LEU A 167 -3.47 -12.02 -8.28
CA LEU A 167 -2.45 -12.42 -9.26
C LEU A 167 -3.02 -12.26 -10.69
N LYS A 168 -2.33 -11.52 -11.56
CA LYS A 168 -2.78 -11.21 -12.94
C LYS A 168 -4.18 -10.56 -13.06
N GLY A 169 -4.69 -9.92 -12.00
CA GLY A 169 -6.02 -9.29 -12.02
C GLY A 169 -7.20 -10.24 -11.82
N VAL A 170 -6.97 -11.48 -11.39
CA VAL A 170 -8.04 -12.42 -11.05
C VAL A 170 -8.88 -11.85 -9.90
N LYS A 171 -10.18 -11.63 -10.17
CA LYS A 171 -11.14 -11.12 -9.19
C LYS A 171 -11.29 -12.10 -8.03
N GLY A 172 -11.33 -11.59 -6.79
CA GLY A 172 -11.58 -12.39 -5.59
C GLY A 172 -10.34 -13.03 -4.94
N MET A 173 -9.13 -12.78 -5.45
CA MET A 173 -7.89 -13.23 -4.82
C MET A 173 -7.07 -12.06 -4.27
N MET A 174 -6.39 -12.28 -3.13
CA MET A 174 -5.47 -11.29 -2.57
C MET A 174 -4.10 -11.37 -3.24
N GLY A 175 -3.54 -10.23 -3.62
CA GLY A 175 -2.20 -10.13 -4.20
C GLY A 175 -1.10 -10.47 -3.21
N SER A 176 0.09 -10.81 -3.73
CA SER A 176 1.28 -11.07 -2.92
C SER A 176 1.62 -9.89 -2.02
N VAL A 177 1.55 -8.65 -2.54
CA VAL A 177 1.87 -7.42 -1.80
C VAL A 177 0.94 -7.22 -0.61
N SER A 178 -0.38 -7.20 -0.83
CA SER A 178 -1.37 -7.03 0.24
C SER A 178 -1.29 -8.16 1.27
N LYS A 179 -0.98 -9.39 0.83
CA LYS A 179 -0.75 -10.54 1.72
C LYS A 179 0.48 -10.36 2.59
N ASN A 180 1.58 -9.89 2.01
CA ASN A 180 2.82 -9.68 2.73
C ASN A 180 2.65 -8.54 3.75
N ILE A 181 2.03 -7.43 3.35
CA ILE A 181 1.69 -6.33 4.26
C ILE A 181 0.81 -6.80 5.42
N LEU A 182 -0.26 -7.56 5.14
CA LEU A 182 -1.15 -8.08 6.18
C LEU A 182 -0.36 -8.87 7.25
N ASN A 183 0.58 -9.71 6.83
CA ASN A 183 1.34 -10.58 7.72
C ASN A 183 2.42 -9.85 8.52
N HIS A 184 3.04 -8.81 7.95
CA HIS A 184 4.27 -8.23 8.51
C HIS A 184 4.12 -6.79 9.01
N ALA A 185 3.04 -6.08 8.68
CA ALA A 185 2.80 -4.72 9.16
C ALA A 185 2.71 -4.68 10.69
N LYS A 186 3.45 -3.73 11.30
CA LYS A 186 3.42 -3.47 12.74
C LYS A 186 2.22 -2.61 13.16
N CYS A 187 1.64 -1.85 12.21
CA CYS A 187 0.52 -0.96 12.42
C CYS A 187 -0.79 -1.50 11.80
N SER A 188 -1.86 -0.71 11.89
CA SER A 188 -3.15 -1.10 11.32
C SER A 188 -3.06 -1.22 9.80
N VAL A 189 -3.89 -2.07 9.20
CA VAL A 189 -3.88 -2.30 7.74
C VAL A 189 -5.29 -2.18 7.18
N LEU A 190 -5.47 -1.29 6.21
CA LEU A 190 -6.68 -1.21 5.40
C LEU A 190 -6.44 -1.91 4.05
N ILE A 191 -7.19 -2.99 3.81
CA ILE A 191 -7.22 -3.70 2.54
C ILE A 191 -8.45 -3.25 1.76
N GLY A 192 -8.24 -2.44 0.73
CA GLY A 192 -9.31 -1.96 -0.13
C GLY A 192 -9.69 -2.96 -1.23
N LYS A 193 -10.91 -2.81 -1.75
CA LYS A 193 -11.56 -3.70 -2.73
C LYS A 193 -12.20 -2.86 -3.84
N THR A 194 -12.48 -3.48 -4.99
CA THR A 194 -13.19 -2.86 -6.13
C THR A 194 -14.71 -2.98 -6.03
N GLY A 195 -15.25 -3.48 -4.92
CA GLY A 195 -16.68 -3.73 -4.74
C GLY A 195 -17.47 -2.46 -4.44
N ALA A 196 -18.06 -1.91 -5.52
CA ALA A 196 -19.15 -0.94 -5.65
C ALA A 196 -19.04 0.44 -4.95
N PRO A 197 -19.44 1.54 -5.64
CA PRO A 197 -19.64 2.85 -5.02
C PRO A 197 -20.71 2.75 -3.93
N PHE A 198 -20.61 3.62 -2.93
CA PHE A 198 -21.73 3.90 -2.04
C PHE A 198 -22.96 4.23 -2.89
N SER A 199 -23.95 3.33 -2.90
CA SER A 199 -25.32 3.69 -3.27
C SER A 199 -25.86 4.55 -2.13
N GLY A 200 -25.77 5.87 -2.32
CA GLY A 200 -26.64 6.83 -1.64
C GLY A 200 -28.04 6.78 -2.24
#